data_AF-A0A7J8MD38-F1
#
_entry.id   AF-A0A7J8MD38-F1
#
_cell.length_a   1.000
_cell.length_b   1.000
_cell.length_c   1.000
_cell.angle_alpha   90.00
_cell.angle_beta   90.00
_cell.angle_gamma   90.00
#
_symmetry.space_group_name_H-M   'P 1'
#
loop_
_entity.id
_entity.type
_entity.pdbx_description
1 polymer ?
#
loop_
_entity_poly.entity_id
_entity_poly.type
_entity_poly.pdbx_seq_one_letter_code
_entity_poly.pdbx_strand_id
1 'polypeptide(L)' 'MAGMVAWDQTGVHLTTKTVLNSNVSSSFVAEAYVRLHVVKLGISMGLHLVTIKGDSRTIIKKCQTKAQDKSGIGAIISDI' A
#
# COMPACT_ATOMS: atom_id res chain seq x y z
N MET A 1 -13.33 -0.86 -2.01
CA MET A 1 -12.72 0.41 -2.42
C MET A 1 -11.68 0.78 -1.38
N ALA A 2 -10.49 1.22 -1.80
CA ALA A 2 -9.45 1.73 -0.90
C ALA A 2 -8.82 2.97 -1.53
N GLY A 3 -8.33 3.91 -0.72
CA GLY A 3 -7.78 5.18 -1.19
C GLY A 3 -6.39 5.44 -0.64
N MET A 4 -5.60 6.21 -1.38
CA MET A 4 -4.33 6.78 -0.91
C MET A 4 -4.33 8.29 -1.08
N VAL A 5 -3.65 8.94 -0.16
CA VAL A 5 -3.30 10.36 -0.22
C VAL A 5 -1.80 10.45 0.00
N ALA A 6 -1.12 11.17 -0.88
CA ALA A 6 0.32 11.39 -0.81
C ALA A 6 0.60 12.87 -0.60
N TRP A 7 1.46 13.14 0.38
CA TRP A 7 1.99 14.45 0.71
C TRP A 7 3.50 14.38 0.70
N ASP A 8 4.15 15.48 0.37
CA ASP A 8 5.59 15.59 0.56
C ASP A 8 5.94 15.88 2.03
N GLN A 9 7.24 15.92 2.33
CA GLN A 9 7.75 16.23 3.67
C GLN A 9 7.45 17.65 4.15
N THR A 10 7.08 18.57 3.25
CA THR A 10 6.71 19.96 3.54
C THR A 10 5.20 20.12 3.77
N GLY A 11 4.42 19.04 3.59
CA GLY A 11 2.98 19.04 3.71
C GLY A 11 2.25 19.44 2.41
N VAL A 12 2.96 19.58 1.29
CA VAL A 12 2.36 19.86 -0.01
C VAL A 12 1.65 18.61 -0.53
N HIS A 13 0.44 18.81 -1.04
CA HIS A 13 -0.35 17.74 -1.62
C HIS A 13 0.20 17.27 -2.98
N LEU A 14 0.64 16.02 -3.05
CA LEU A 14 1.19 15.43 -4.27
C LEU A 14 0.10 14.78 -5.12
N THR A 15 -0.69 13.87 -4.53
CA THR A 15 -1.75 13.18 -5.25
C THR A 15 -2.74 12.50 -4.31
N THR A 16 -3.99 12.38 -4.75
CA THR A 16 -4.96 11.41 -4.22
C THR A 16 -5.23 10.36 -5.29
N LYS A 17 -5.43 9.11 -4.88
CA LYS A 17 -5.88 8.06 -5.80
C LYS A 17 -6.82 7.12 -5.07
N THR A 18 -7.97 6.88 -5.68
CA THR A 18 -8.92 5.87 -5.23
C THR A 18 -8.76 4.64 -6.09
N VAL A 19 -8.45 3.50 -5.48
CA VAL A 19 -8.37 2.22 -6.15
C VAL A 19 -9.73 1.54 -6.04
N LEU A 20 -10.46 1.60 -7.16
CA LEU A 20 -11.71 0.87 -7.37
C LEU A 20 -11.41 -0.59 -7.67
N ASN A 21 -11.19 -1.34 -6.60
CA ASN A 21 -11.00 -2.78 -6.65
C ASN A 21 -12.36 -3.49 -6.68
N SER A 22 -13.03 -3.46 -7.85
CA SER A 22 -14.34 -4.11 -8.07
C SER A 22 -14.31 -5.63 -7.98
N ASN A 23 -13.13 -6.25 -8.15
CA ASN A 23 -12.92 -7.70 -8.11
C ASN A 23 -12.27 -8.23 -6.82
N VAL A 24 -12.16 -7.40 -5.78
CA VAL A 24 -11.40 -7.77 -4.58
C VAL A 24 -12.33 -8.05 -3.41
N SER A 25 -12.40 -9.32 -3.03
CA SER A 25 -13.35 -9.85 -2.02
C SER A 25 -13.14 -9.34 -0.58
N SER A 26 -12.10 -8.55 -0.31
CA SER A 26 -11.75 -8.14 1.05
C SER A 26 -11.08 -6.77 1.11
N SER A 27 -11.44 -5.97 2.11
CA SER A 27 -10.80 -4.68 2.43
C SER A 27 -9.28 -4.83 2.62
N PHE A 28 -8.84 -5.94 3.21
CA PHE A 28 -7.43 -6.26 3.43
C PHE A 28 -6.63 -6.36 2.13
N VAL A 29 -7.18 -7.04 1.12
CA VAL A 29 -6.54 -7.19 -0.19
C VAL A 29 -6.57 -5.86 -0.94
N ALA A 30 -7.66 -5.10 -0.82
CA ALA A 30 -7.76 -3.78 -1.44
C ALA A 30 -6.69 -2.81 -0.91
N GLU A 31 -6.41 -2.83 0.39
CA GLU A 31 -5.37 -2.01 0.99
C GLU A 31 -3.96 -2.49 0.62
N ALA A 32 -3.72 -3.81 0.57
CA ALA A 32 -2.43 -4.33 0.11
C ALA A 32 -2.08 -3.85 -1.30
N TYR A 33 -3.07 -3.83 -2.21
CA TYR A 33 -2.91 -3.25 -3.55
C TYR A 33 -2.62 -1.76 -3.53
N VAL A 34 -3.27 -1.00 -2.65
CA VAL A 34 -2.98 0.43 -2.49
C VAL A 34 -1.53 0.64 -2.05
N ARG A 35 -1.02 -0.13 -1.10
CA ARG A 35 0.39 -0.03 -0.67
C ARG A 35 1.37 -0.34 -1.78
N LEU A 36 1.11 -1.37 -2.59
CA LEU A 36 1.92 -1.67 -3.75
C LEU A 36 1.93 -0.50 -4.76
N HIS A 37 0.78 0.13 -4.99
CA HIS A 37 0.70 1.31 -5.82
C HIS A 37 1.48 2.49 -5.25
N VAL A 38 1.47 2.71 -3.94
CA VAL A 38 2.25 3.77 -3.27
C VAL A 38 3.74 3.53 -3.45
N VAL A 39 4.22 2.29 -3.31
CA VAL A 39 5.63 1.93 -3.53
C VAL A 39 6.04 2.18 -4.98
N LYS A 40 5.25 1.70 -5.95
CA LYS A 40 5.51 1.91 -7.38
C LYS A 40 5.51 3.41 -7.74
N LEU A 41 4.61 4.18 -7.13
CA LEU A 41 4.59 5.63 -7.29
C LEU A 41 5.86 6.28 -6.72
N GLY A 42 6.28 5.89 -5.52
CA GLY A 42 7.52 6.38 -4.90
C GLY A 42 8.76 6.10 -5.74
N ILE A 43 8.88 4.88 -6.27
CA ILE A 43 9.95 4.49 -7.20
C ILE A 43 9.89 5.37 -8.46
N SER A 44 8.71 5.54 -9.07
CA SER A 44 8.53 6.39 -10.25
C SER A 44 8.85 7.86 -10.00
N MET A 45 8.72 8.33 -8.76
CA MET A 45 9.07 9.69 -8.34
C MET A 45 10.55 9.83 -7.93
N GLY A 46 11.33 8.74 -7.95
CA GLY A 46 12.72 8.74 -7.49
C GLY A 46 12.87 8.93 -5.98
N LEU A 47 11.83 8.63 -5.20
CA LEU A 47 11.86 8.78 -3.75
C LEU A 47 12.64 7.65 -3.10
N HIS A 48 13.63 8.01 -2.29
CA HIS A 48 14.46 7.05 -1.55
C HIS A 48 13.80 6.58 -0.24
N LEU A 49 12.76 7.28 0.22
CA LEU A 49 12.00 6.96 1.41
C LEU A 49 10.52 7.31 1.20
N VAL A 50 9.64 6.36 1.49
CA VAL A 50 8.19 6.55 1.46
C VAL A 50 7.61 6.04 2.77
N THR A 51 6.88 6.92 3.49
CA THR A 51 6.17 6.53 4.71
C THR A 51 4.72 6.26 4.39
N ILE A 52 4.28 5.02 4.60
CA ILE A 52 2.89 4.62 4.35
C ILE A 52 2.16 4.50 5.69
N LYS A 53 1.11 5.30 5.88
CA LYS A 53 0.18 5.19 7.01
C LYS A 53 -1.10 4.52 6.51
N GLY A 54 -1.44 3.37 7.09
CA GLY A 54 -2.67 2.64 6.77
C GLY A 54 -3.45 2.32 8.05
N ASP A 55 -4.74 2.05 7.89
CA ASP A 55 -5.68 1.72 8.96
C ASP A 55 -5.64 0.22 9.33
N SER A 56 -5.24 -0.67 8.41
CA SER A 56 -5.14 -2.09 8.74
C SER A 56 -3.83 -2.48 9.40
N ARG A 57 -3.90 -2.63 10.72
CA ARG A 57 -2.84 -3.21 11.56
C ARG A 57 -2.43 -4.62 11.12
N THR A 58 -3.35 -5.39 10.54
CA THR A 58 -3.09 -6.75 10.03
C THR A 58 -2.16 -6.72 8.82
N ILE A 59 -2.37 -5.79 7.88
CA ILE A 59 -1.49 -5.63 6.71
C ILE A 59 -0.13 -5.05 7.13
N ILE A 60 -0.09 -4.09 8.06
CA ILE A 60 1.18 -3.58 8.63
C ILE A 60 2.02 -4.72 9.19
N LYS A 61 1.42 -5.57 10.03
CA LYS A 61 2.12 -6.72 10.62
C LYS A 61 2.58 -7.73 9.58
N LYS A 62 1.78 -7.98 8.53
CA LYS A 62 2.15 -8.90 7.44
C LYS A 62 3.29 -8.35 6.55
N CYS A 63 3.35 -7.04 6.30
CA CYS A 63 4.50 -6.42 5.62
C CYS A 63 5.79 -6.46 6.46
N GLN A 64 5.67 -6.38 7.78
CA GLN A 64 6.83 -6.33 8.68
C GLN A 64 7.37 -7.71 9.06
N THR A 65 6.61 -8.78 8.83
CA THR A 65 7.04 -10.15 9.15
C THR A 65 7.67 -10.81 7.93
N LYS A 66 8.77 -11.53 8.14
CA LYS A 66 9.39 -12.41 7.13
C LYS A 66 8.73 -13.79 7.07
N ALA A 67 7.73 -14.05 7.91
CA ALA A 67 7.03 -15.32 7.92
C ALA A 67 6.26 -15.51 6.61
N GLN A 68 6.40 -16.68 5.98
CA GLN A 68 5.71 -17.01 4.75
C GLN A 68 4.20 -16.88 4.96
N ASP A 69 3.61 -15.90 4.27
CA ASP A 69 2.19 -15.65 4.36
C ASP A 69 1.42 -16.67 3.53
N LYS A 70 0.50 -17.39 4.18
CA LYS A 70 -0.34 -18.42 3.54
C LYS A 70 -1.58 -17.83 2.84
N SER A 71 -1.76 -16.52 2.86
CA SER A 71 -2.89 -15.86 2.19
C SER A 71 -2.44 -15.30 0.83
N GLY A 72 -3.38 -15.10 -0.10
CA GLY A 72 -3.06 -14.46 -1.39
C GLY A 72 -2.50 -13.05 -1.26
N ILE A 73 -2.56 -12.44 -0.07
CA ILE A 73 -1.99 -11.13 0.26
C ILE A 73 -0.47 -11.20 0.34
N GLY A 74 0.11 -12.33 0.73
CA GLY A 74 1.55 -12.55 0.82
C GLY A 74 2.28 -12.21 -0.46
N ALA A 75 1.77 -12.66 -1.61
CA ALA A 75 2.36 -12.37 -2.91
C ALA A 75 2.40 -10.86 -3.23
N ILE A 76 1.37 -10.11 -2.82
CA ILE A 76 1.30 -8.65 -3.01
C ILE A 76 2.29 -7.95 -2.10
N ILE A 77 2.46 -8.45 -0.87
CA ILE A 77 3.39 -7.92 0.13
C ILE A 77 4.84 -8.24 -0.22
N SER A 78 5.14 -9.38 -0.84
CA SER A 78 6.49 -9.73 -1.26
C SER A 78 7.00 -8.88 -2.44
N ASP A 79 6.10 -8.24 -3.20
CA ASP A 79 6.43 -7.27 -4.27
C ASP A 79 6.60 -5.83 -3.71
N ILE A 80 6.44 -5.63 -2.39
CA ILE A 80 6.63 -4.37 -1.66
C ILE A 80 8.00 -4.38 -0.98
#